data_AF-A0AAW4J8Q4-F1
#
_entry.id   AF-A0AAW4J8Q4-F1
#
_cell.length_a   1.000
_cell.length_b   1.000
_cell.length_c   1.000
_cell.angle_alpha   90.00
_cell.angle_beta   90.00
_cell.angle_gamma   90.00
#
_symmetry.space_group_name_H-M   'P 1'
#
loop_
_entity.id
_entity.type
_entity.pdbx_description
1 polymer ?
#
loop_
_entity_poly.entity_id
_entity_poly.type
_entity_poly.pdbx_seq_one_letter_code
_entity_poly.pdbx_strand_id
1 'polypeptide(L)'
;MFCSVKKGKDKYGETYKFYLCERYRDKESGKVKSSDKYIMTLQYIDFTEIKVSIISKHIKRVLAEREIFSELEEDLIYDKYLDIREGILERERAKKEEESKRQQEEYNQYREYYKSYSSSFSSGTSSINFDDTTKELAKEFIKLGYRAMAKKYHPDITKDNGEKMKSINEIKDKLDNIF
;
A
#
# COMPACT_ATOMS: atom_id res chain seq x y z
N MET A 1 -10.50 -34.20 -15.39
CA MET A 1 -11.18 -32.88 -15.32
C MET A 1 -10.31 -31.94 -14.51
N PHE A 2 -10.37 -30.63 -14.75
CA PHE A 2 -9.58 -29.64 -14.00
C PHE A 2 -10.29 -28.28 -13.98
N CYS A 3 -9.93 -27.41 -13.02
CA CYS A 3 -10.38 -26.03 -12.99
C CYS A 3 -9.36 -25.11 -13.70
N SER A 4 -9.84 -24.30 -14.64
CA SER A 4 -9.06 -23.29 -15.34
C SER A 4 -9.59 -21.90 -15.03
N VAL A 5 -8.69 -20.91 -14.96
CA VAL A 5 -9.06 -19.51 -14.69
C VAL A 5 -8.50 -18.60 -15.76
N LYS A 6 -9.38 -17.83 -16.41
CA LYS A 6 -9.01 -16.79 -17.36
C LYS A 6 -9.03 -15.43 -16.66
N LYS A 7 -7.87 -14.77 -16.61
CA LYS A 7 -7.74 -13.40 -16.10
C LYS A 7 -8.21 -12.40 -17.16
N GLY A 8 -8.89 -11.35 -16.71
CA GLY A 8 -9.32 -10.24 -17.55
C GLY A 8 -9.35 -8.94 -16.76
N LYS A 9 -9.86 -7.89 -17.38
CA LYS A 9 -10.03 -6.58 -16.75
C LYS A 9 -11.35 -5.97 -17.18
N ASP A 10 -12.09 -5.39 -16.24
CA ASP A 10 -13.27 -4.60 -16.49
C ASP A 10 -13.11 -3.18 -15.91
N LYS A 11 -14.20 -2.40 -15.86
CA LYS A 11 -14.21 -1.04 -15.30
C LYS A 11 -13.98 -0.99 -13.78
N TYR A 12 -14.12 -2.11 -13.08
CA TYR A 12 -13.99 -2.22 -11.63
C TYR A 12 -12.65 -2.84 -11.20
N GLY A 13 -11.97 -3.56 -12.09
CA GLY A 13 -10.63 -4.05 -11.85
C GLY A 13 -10.30 -5.36 -12.55
N GLU A 14 -9.41 -6.14 -11.94
CA GLU A 14 -9.08 -7.47 -12.42
C GLU A 14 -10.24 -8.45 -12.19
N THR A 15 -10.52 -9.28 -13.19
CA THR A 15 -11.55 -10.31 -13.15
C THR A 15 -10.95 -11.69 -13.38
N TYR A 16 -11.54 -12.69 -12.74
CA TYR A 16 -11.07 -14.07 -12.70
C TYR A 16 -12.24 -14.98 -13.06
N LYS A 17 -12.29 -15.43 -14.31
CA LYS A 17 -13.36 -16.29 -14.82
C LYS A 17 -12.99 -17.76 -14.63
N PHE A 18 -13.75 -18.47 -13.79
CA PHE A 18 -13.54 -19.88 -13.49
C PHE A 18 -14.30 -20.76 -14.47
N TYR A 19 -13.61 -21.79 -14.95
CA TYR A 19 -14.13 -22.80 -15.86
C TYR A 19 -13.81 -24.19 -15.32
N LEU A 20 -14.80 -25.08 -15.40
CA LEU A 20 -14.59 -26.50 -15.22
C LEU A 20 -14.34 -27.12 -16.59
N CYS A 21 -13.15 -27.66 -16.78
CA CYS A 21 -12.64 -28.10 -18.07
C CYS A 21 -12.54 -29.62 -18.11
N GLU A 22 -13.12 -30.20 -19.15
CA GLU A 22 -12.97 -31.62 -19.48
C GLU A 22 -12.23 -31.77 -20.81
N ARG A 23 -11.24 -32.66 -20.82
CA ARG A 23 -10.42 -32.99 -21.98
C ARG A 23 -10.23 -34.49 -22.00
N TYR A 24 -10.63 -35.13 -23.09
CA TYR A 24 -10.41 -36.56 -23.30
C TYR A 24 -10.26 -36.85 -24.79
N ARG A 25 -9.62 -37.98 -25.12
CA ARG A 25 -9.53 -38.47 -26.49
C ARG A 25 -10.66 -39.44 -26.75
N ASP A 26 -11.46 -39.15 -27.77
CA ASP A 26 -12.48 -40.07 -28.24
C ASP A 26 -11.80 -41.32 -28.82
N LYS A 27 -12.16 -42.48 -28.28
CA LYS A 27 -11.52 -43.76 -28.62
C LYS A 27 -11.86 -44.22 -30.03
N GLU A 28 -13.02 -43.81 -30.56
CA GLU A 28 -13.47 -44.22 -31.90
C GLU A 28 -12.93 -43.28 -32.97
N SER A 29 -13.11 -41.97 -32.78
CA SER A 29 -12.68 -40.97 -33.78
C SER A 29 -11.21 -40.57 -33.65
N GLY A 30 -10.55 -40.91 -32.54
CA GLY A 30 -9.18 -40.50 -32.22
C GLY A 30 -9.01 -39.00 -31.95
N LYS A 31 -10.06 -38.19 -32.08
CA LYS A 31 -10.03 -36.74 -31.89
C LYS A 31 -10.08 -36.36 -30.41
N VAL A 32 -9.44 -35.26 -30.05
CA VAL A 32 -9.57 -34.69 -28.70
C VAL A 32 -10.90 -33.96 -28.61
N LYS A 33 -11.72 -34.34 -27.64
CA LYS A 33 -12.95 -33.63 -27.26
C LYS A 33 -12.66 -32.75 -26.04
N SER A 34 -13.22 -31.54 -26.09
CA SER A 34 -13.00 -30.51 -25.10
C SER A 34 -14.30 -29.82 -24.73
N SER A 35 -14.59 -29.73 -23.45
CA SER A 35 -15.69 -28.94 -22.90
C SER A 35 -15.16 -27.98 -21.84
N ASP A 36 -15.55 -26.70 -21.94
CA ASP A 36 -15.22 -25.66 -20.98
C ASP A 36 -16.51 -25.07 -20.42
N LYS A 37 -16.91 -25.50 -19.22
CA LYS A 37 -18.11 -25.02 -18.57
C LYS A 37 -17.76 -23.81 -17.70
N TYR A 38 -18.23 -22.63 -18.09
CA TYR A 38 -18.11 -21.43 -17.26
C TYR A 38 -18.87 -21.62 -15.94
N ILE A 39 -18.24 -21.29 -14.82
CA ILE A 39 -18.82 -21.42 -13.48
C ILE A 39 -19.17 -20.04 -12.90
N MET A 40 -18.16 -19.20 -12.67
CA MET A 40 -18.33 -17.90 -12.03
C MET A 40 -17.24 -16.92 -12.46
N THR A 41 -17.46 -15.65 -12.16
CA THR A 41 -16.43 -14.61 -12.27
C THR A 41 -16.25 -14.01 -10.88
N LEU A 42 -15.02 -13.99 -10.40
CA LEU A 42 -14.64 -13.29 -9.18
C LEU A 42 -13.81 -12.05 -9.55
N GLN A 43 -13.86 -11.04 -8.70
CA GLN A 43 -13.04 -9.83 -8.78
C GLN A 43 -11.92 -9.88 -7.74
N TYR A 44 -10.94 -8.98 -7.88
CA TYR A 44 -9.83 -8.85 -6.95
C TYR A 44 -10.26 -8.84 -5.46
N ILE A 45 -11.32 -8.10 -5.15
CA ILE A 45 -11.87 -7.96 -3.80
C ILE A 45 -12.31 -9.29 -3.16
N ASP A 46 -12.74 -10.25 -3.97
CA ASP A 46 -13.17 -11.58 -3.51
C ASP A 46 -12.00 -12.42 -2.96
N PHE A 47 -10.77 -12.08 -3.36
CA PHE A 47 -9.54 -12.73 -2.91
C PHE A 47 -8.88 -12.01 -1.74
N THR A 48 -9.13 -10.71 -1.55
CA THR A 48 -8.46 -9.91 -0.53
C THR A 48 -9.36 -9.62 0.66
N GLU A 49 -10.50 -8.98 0.43
CA GLU A 49 -11.36 -8.42 1.49
C GLU A 49 -12.44 -9.40 1.94
N ILE A 50 -12.94 -10.25 1.05
CA ILE A 50 -14.03 -11.18 1.38
C ILE A 50 -13.48 -12.39 2.14
N LYS A 51 -14.21 -12.80 3.18
CA LYS A 51 -13.89 -13.99 4.00
C LYS A 51 -14.02 -15.27 3.15
N VAL A 52 -13.03 -16.16 3.29
CA VAL A 52 -12.99 -17.46 2.59
C VAL A 52 -14.27 -18.28 2.81
N SER A 53 -14.87 -18.24 4.01
CA SER A 53 -16.12 -18.95 4.30
C SER A 53 -17.33 -18.43 3.53
N ILE A 54 -17.35 -17.14 3.17
CA ILE A 54 -18.40 -16.55 2.33
C ILE A 54 -18.21 -17.03 0.88
N ILE A 55 -16.97 -17.02 0.38
CA ILE A 55 -16.66 -17.49 -0.97
C ILE A 55 -16.93 -18.99 -1.12
N SER A 56 -16.56 -19.81 -0.13
CA SER A 56 -16.88 -21.25 -0.13
C SER A 56 -18.40 -21.49 -0.24
N LYS A 57 -19.22 -20.76 0.53
CA LYS A 57 -20.69 -20.82 0.41
C LYS A 57 -21.19 -20.34 -0.96
N HIS A 58 -20.54 -19.34 -1.54
CA HIS A 58 -20.88 -18.84 -2.87
C HIS A 58 -20.58 -19.88 -3.95
N ILE A 59 -19.41 -20.54 -3.90
CA ILE A 59 -19.02 -21.61 -4.82
C ILE A 59 -20.06 -22.74 -4.78
N LYS A 60 -20.40 -23.24 -3.58
CA LYS A 60 -21.44 -24.26 -3.39
C LYS A 60 -22.76 -23.87 -4.04
N ARG A 61 -23.20 -22.63 -3.81
CA ARG A 61 -24.46 -22.12 -4.38
C ARG A 61 -24.43 -22.09 -5.91
N VAL A 62 -23.36 -21.54 -6.49
CA VAL A 62 -23.23 -21.43 -7.96
C VAL A 62 -23.18 -22.80 -8.63
N LEU A 63 -22.55 -23.79 -7.98
CA LEU A 63 -22.53 -25.17 -8.50
C LEU A 63 -23.91 -25.81 -8.45
N ALA A 64 -24.63 -25.66 -7.33
CA ALA A 64 -26.00 -26.16 -7.21
C ALA A 64 -26.96 -25.53 -8.24
N GLU A 65 -26.85 -24.22 -8.48
CA GLU A 65 -27.62 -23.50 -9.53
C GLU A 65 -27.32 -24.01 -10.96
N ARG A 66 -26.17 -24.65 -11.15
CA ARG A 66 -25.73 -25.24 -12.43
C ARG A 66 -25.90 -26.75 -12.48
N GLU A 67 -26.64 -27.31 -11.52
CA GLU A 67 -26.91 -28.74 -11.35
C GLU A 67 -25.61 -29.58 -11.25
N ILE A 68 -24.58 -28.99 -10.64
CA ILE A 68 -23.31 -29.64 -10.34
C ILE A 68 -23.29 -29.99 -8.84
N PHE A 69 -23.31 -31.29 -8.54
CA PHE A 69 -23.35 -31.82 -7.17
C PHE A 69 -22.14 -32.69 -6.81
N SER A 70 -21.10 -32.69 -7.66
CA SER A 70 -19.87 -33.45 -7.43
C SER A 70 -18.97 -32.72 -6.45
N GLU A 71 -18.66 -33.37 -5.31
CA GLU A 71 -17.68 -32.87 -4.34
C GLU A 71 -16.31 -32.65 -4.99
N LEU A 72 -15.89 -33.55 -5.89
CA LEU A 72 -14.61 -33.41 -6.59
C LEU A 72 -14.57 -32.16 -7.50
N GLU A 73 -15.69 -31.79 -8.12
CA GLU A 73 -15.75 -30.58 -8.94
C GLU A 73 -15.76 -29.31 -8.08
N GLU A 74 -16.39 -29.38 -6.90
CA GLU A 74 -16.33 -28.32 -5.90
C GLU A 74 -14.90 -28.10 -5.41
N ASP A 75 -14.22 -29.16 -4.99
CA ASP A 75 -12.84 -29.12 -4.50
C ASP A 75 -11.89 -28.53 -5.56
N LEU A 76 -12.01 -28.96 -6.82
CA LEU A 76 -11.20 -28.41 -7.92
C LEU A 76 -11.32 -26.89 -8.06
N ILE A 77 -12.50 -26.33 -7.82
CA ILE A 77 -12.74 -24.89 -7.92
C ILE A 77 -12.25 -24.19 -6.65
N TYR A 78 -12.52 -24.78 -5.49
CA TYR A 78 -12.12 -24.23 -4.20
C TYR A 78 -10.60 -24.18 -4.04
N ASP A 79 -9.90 -25.26 -4.38
CA ASP A 79 -8.43 -25.31 -4.40
C ASP A 79 -7.86 -24.25 -5.34
N LYS A 80 -8.46 -24.12 -6.53
CA LYS A 80 -8.02 -23.11 -7.50
C LYS A 80 -8.23 -21.69 -7.00
N TYR A 81 -9.31 -21.45 -6.24
CA TYR A 81 -9.55 -20.17 -5.58
C TYR A 81 -8.48 -19.89 -4.51
N LEU A 82 -8.12 -20.87 -3.68
CA LEU A 82 -7.09 -20.73 -2.65
C LEU A 82 -5.71 -20.44 -3.25
N ASP A 83 -5.32 -21.17 -4.31
CA ASP A 83 -4.06 -20.94 -5.02
C ASP A 83 -3.94 -19.49 -5.52
N ILE A 84 -5.00 -18.98 -6.14
CA ILE A 84 -5.03 -17.61 -6.67
C ILE A 84 -4.99 -16.60 -5.52
N ARG A 85 -5.74 -16.87 -4.44
CA ARG A 85 -5.76 -16.03 -3.25
C ARG A 85 -4.37 -15.89 -2.64
N GLU A 86 -3.68 -16.99 -2.40
CA GLU A 86 -2.34 -16.94 -1.80
C GLU A 86 -1.38 -16.16 -2.69
N GLY A 87 -1.38 -16.42 -4.00
CA GLY A 87 -0.53 -15.68 -4.95
C GLY A 87 -0.87 -14.17 -5.05
N ILE A 88 -2.11 -13.75 -4.76
CA ILE A 88 -2.46 -12.33 -4.63
C ILE A 88 -1.91 -11.76 -3.32
N LEU A 89 -2.15 -12.44 -2.19
CA LEU A 89 -1.74 -11.97 -0.87
C LEU A 89 -0.21 -11.90 -0.72
N GLU A 90 0.53 -12.85 -1.29
CA GLU A 90 2.00 -12.80 -1.33
C GLU A 90 2.51 -11.55 -2.05
N ARG A 91 1.90 -11.20 -3.18
CA ARG A 91 2.26 -9.98 -3.93
C ARG A 91 1.93 -8.71 -3.16
N GLU A 92 0.83 -8.69 -2.39
CA GLU A 92 0.52 -7.56 -1.51
C GLU A 92 1.52 -7.44 -0.35
N ARG A 93 1.88 -8.55 0.30
CA ARG A 93 2.89 -8.58 1.36
C ARG A 93 4.24 -8.08 0.84
N ALA A 94 4.67 -8.56 -0.32
CA ALA A 94 5.93 -8.14 -0.95
C ALA A 94 5.95 -6.64 -1.27
N LYS A 95 4.88 -6.10 -1.84
CA LYS A 95 4.75 -4.64 -2.10
C LYS A 95 4.83 -3.83 -0.82
N LYS A 96 4.13 -4.27 0.24
CA LYS A 96 4.12 -3.59 1.54
C LYS A 96 5.50 -3.62 2.21
N GLU A 97 6.22 -4.73 2.10
CA GLU A 97 7.58 -4.86 2.62
C GLU A 97 8.54 -3.94 1.86
N GLU A 98 8.44 -3.88 0.53
CA GLU A 98 9.25 -3.00 -0.29
C GLU A 98 8.99 -1.52 0.03
N GLU A 99 7.72 -1.13 0.19
CA GLU A 99 7.34 0.22 0.59
C GLU A 99 7.86 0.57 1.99
N SER A 100 7.76 -0.35 2.95
CA SER A 100 8.31 -0.18 4.30
C SER A 100 9.83 -0.01 4.29
N LYS A 101 10.55 -0.77 3.45
CA LYS A 101 12.00 -0.63 3.28
C LYS A 101 12.36 0.73 2.71
N ARG A 102 11.66 1.17 1.66
CA ARG A 102 11.86 2.50 1.06
C ARG A 102 11.63 3.62 2.06
N GLN A 103 10.55 3.56 2.84
CA GLN A 103 10.26 4.55 3.89
C GLN A 103 11.35 4.55 4.97
N GLN A 104 11.85 3.38 5.36
CA GLN A 104 12.93 3.25 6.35
C GLN A 104 14.25 3.81 5.82
N GLU A 105 14.58 3.55 4.56
CA GLU A 105 15.76 4.12 3.89
C GLU A 105 15.68 5.64 3.78
N GLU A 106 14.52 6.18 3.39
CA GLU A 106 14.28 7.63 3.35
C GLU A 106 14.45 8.27 4.74
N TYR A 107 13.86 7.65 5.77
CA TYR A 107 14.02 8.09 7.16
C TYR A 107 15.48 8.05 7.61
N ASN A 108 16.22 6.99 7.27
CA ASN A 108 17.64 6.85 7.61
C ASN A 108 18.49 7.90 6.88
N GLN A 109 18.23 8.16 5.60
CA GLN A 109 18.90 9.22 4.84
C GLN A 109 18.65 10.59 5.46
N TYR A 110 17.39 10.89 5.81
CA TYR A 110 17.04 12.13 6.50
C TYR A 110 17.76 12.25 7.85
N ARG A 111 17.80 11.16 8.63
CA ARG A 111 18.47 11.11 9.93
C ARG A 111 19.98 11.35 9.80
N GLU A 112 20.64 10.70 8.86
CA GLU A 112 22.08 10.88 8.64
C GLU A 112 22.40 12.28 8.10
N TYR A 113 21.58 12.83 7.20
CA TYR A 113 21.68 14.23 6.77
C TYR A 113 21.60 15.17 7.98
N TYR A 114 20.60 15.02 8.84
CA TYR A 114 20.45 15.86 10.03
C TYR A 114 21.59 15.68 11.04
N LYS A 115 22.08 14.45 11.23
CA LYS A 115 23.22 14.14 12.11
C LYS A 115 24.52 14.76 11.57
N SER A 116 24.72 14.78 10.26
CA SER A 116 25.86 15.47 9.64
C SER A 116 25.80 16.99 9.84
N TYR A 117 24.59 17.56 9.79
CA TYR A 117 24.36 18.98 10.04
C TYR A 117 24.58 19.34 11.53
N SER A 118 24.08 18.52 12.45
CA SER A 118 24.22 18.77 13.90
C SER A 118 25.65 18.53 14.43
N SER A 119 26.37 17.54 13.90
CA SER A 119 27.78 17.31 14.24
C SER A 119 28.70 18.43 13.75
N SER A 120 28.36 19.08 12.64
CA SER A 120 29.04 20.29 12.17
C SER A 120 28.77 21.50 13.07
N PHE A 121 27.56 21.61 13.64
CA PHE A 121 27.20 22.68 14.58
C PHE A 121 27.77 22.49 15.99
N SER A 122 28.05 21.25 16.41
CA SER A 122 28.55 20.93 17.76
C SER A 122 30.08 21.00 17.90
N SER A 123 30.84 21.15 16.81
CA SER A 123 32.32 21.14 16.85
C SER A 123 32.98 22.52 16.94
N GLY A 124 32.21 23.59 17.12
CA GLY A 124 32.76 24.93 17.26
C GLY A 124 31.79 25.90 17.87
N THR A 125 31.64 25.90 19.20
CA THR A 125 31.21 27.09 19.94
C THR A 125 32.33 28.13 19.96
N SER A 126 32.79 28.51 18.76
CA SER A 126 33.41 29.80 18.52
C SER A 126 32.26 30.78 18.33
N SER A 127 32.18 31.79 19.19
CA SER A 127 31.24 32.91 19.08
C SER A 127 31.18 33.39 17.62
N ILE A 128 30.09 33.09 16.92
CA ILE A 128 29.89 33.58 15.55
C ILE A 128 29.60 35.07 15.68
N ASN A 129 30.63 35.90 15.47
CA ASN A 129 30.47 37.34 15.36
C ASN A 129 29.89 37.64 13.99
N PHE A 130 28.58 37.83 13.95
CA PHE A 130 27.88 38.33 12.77
C PHE A 130 28.14 39.84 12.65
N ASP A 131 28.58 40.28 11.48
CA ASP A 131 28.55 41.69 11.10
C ASP A 131 27.09 42.16 10.93
N ASP A 132 26.82 43.46 11.10
CA ASP A 132 25.48 44.05 11.17
C ASP A 132 24.63 43.68 9.94
N THR A 133 25.24 43.62 8.74
CA THR A 133 24.53 43.23 7.51
C THR A 133 24.10 41.75 7.52
N THR A 134 24.94 40.86 8.03
CA THR A 134 24.61 39.42 8.14
C THR A 134 23.56 39.14 9.22
N LYS A 135 23.53 39.99 10.24
CA LYS A 135 22.56 39.94 11.34
C LYS A 135 21.16 40.31 10.88
N GLU A 136 21.03 41.35 10.05
CA GLU A 136 19.73 41.74 9.46
C GLU A 136 19.17 40.65 8.53
N LEU A 137 20.02 40.09 7.67
CA LEU A 137 19.63 38.97 6.80
C LEU A 137 19.20 37.74 7.60
N ALA A 138 19.94 37.40 8.67
CA ALA A 138 19.57 36.29 9.56
C ALA A 138 18.20 36.51 10.21
N LYS A 139 17.91 37.72 10.71
CA LYS A 139 16.59 38.09 11.26
C LYS A 139 15.49 37.94 10.23
N GLU A 140 15.74 38.33 8.98
CA GLU A 140 14.79 38.18 7.89
C GLU A 140 14.48 36.70 7.60
N PHE A 141 15.51 35.85 7.50
CA PHE A 141 15.33 34.41 7.30
C PHE A 141 14.59 33.73 8.46
N ILE A 142 14.89 34.09 9.71
CA ILE A 142 14.17 33.58 10.89
C ILE A 142 12.69 33.94 10.80
N LYS A 143 12.38 35.19 10.46
CA LYS A 143 11.00 35.68 10.33
C LYS A 143 10.22 34.99 9.21
N LEU A 144 10.86 34.79 8.06
CA LEU A 144 10.27 34.08 6.92
C LEU A 144 10.02 32.60 7.24
N GLY A 145 11.01 31.92 7.84
CA GLY A 145 10.90 30.53 8.29
C GLY A 145 9.80 30.35 9.33
N TYR A 146 9.73 31.23 10.33
CA TYR A 146 8.67 31.24 11.32
C TYR A 146 7.29 31.40 10.68
N ARG A 147 7.10 32.38 9.77
CA ARG A 147 5.82 32.59 9.08
C ARG A 147 5.37 31.38 8.28
N ALA A 148 6.30 30.73 7.57
CA ALA A 148 6.02 29.53 6.80
C ALA A 148 5.58 28.38 7.72
N MET A 149 6.27 28.17 8.83
CA MET A 149 5.94 27.13 9.81
C MET A 149 4.64 27.41 10.54
N ALA A 150 4.40 28.66 10.99
CA ALA A 150 3.16 29.07 11.63
C ALA A 150 1.96 28.85 10.71
N LYS A 151 2.07 29.18 9.42
CA LYS A 151 1.00 28.93 8.44
C LYS A 151 0.71 27.43 8.24
N LYS A 152 1.70 26.56 8.45
CA LYS A 152 1.55 25.10 8.29
C LYS A 152 1.01 24.42 9.55
N TYR A 153 1.37 24.93 10.72
CA TYR A 153 1.11 24.28 12.01
C TYR A 153 0.20 25.11 12.93
N HIS A 154 -0.52 26.11 12.40
CA HIS A 154 -1.49 26.87 13.18
C HIS A 154 -2.62 25.93 13.63
N PRO A 155 -3.02 25.96 14.91
CA PRO A 155 -4.09 25.09 15.43
C PRO A 155 -5.41 25.25 14.66
N ASP A 156 -5.73 26.45 14.17
CA ASP A 156 -6.93 26.68 13.34
C ASP A 156 -6.89 25.91 11.99
N ILE A 157 -5.70 25.57 11.49
CA ILE A 157 -5.51 24.86 10.22
C ILE A 157 -5.37 23.36 10.46
N THR A 158 -4.52 22.96 11.42
CA THR A 158 -4.25 21.56 11.73
C THR A 158 -5.32 20.91 12.61
N LYS A 159 -6.17 21.71 13.27
CA LYS A 159 -7.17 21.26 14.26
C LYS A 159 -6.55 20.37 15.35
N ASP A 160 -5.30 20.64 15.70
CA ASP A 160 -4.57 19.95 16.77
C ASP A 160 -4.52 20.78 18.06
N ASN A 161 -3.90 20.22 19.10
CA ASN A 161 -3.77 20.87 20.42
C ASN A 161 -2.77 22.04 20.46
N GLY A 162 -2.23 22.47 19.32
CA GLY A 162 -1.31 23.59 19.21
C GLY A 162 0.09 23.34 19.79
N GLU A 163 0.44 22.11 20.16
CA GLU A 163 1.75 21.76 20.75
C GLU A 163 2.92 22.09 19.82
N LYS A 164 2.74 21.84 18.52
CA LYS A 164 3.74 22.19 17.49
C LYS A 164 3.91 23.71 17.38
N MET A 165 2.82 24.47 17.47
CA MET A 165 2.87 25.93 17.44
C MET A 165 3.57 26.50 18.69
N LYS A 166 3.35 25.92 19.88
CA LYS A 166 4.08 26.28 21.10
C LYS A 166 5.60 26.07 20.94
N SER A 167 6.00 24.93 20.39
CA SER A 167 7.41 24.61 20.14
C SER A 167 8.06 25.58 19.14
N ILE A 168 7.32 25.97 18.08
CA ILE A 168 7.79 26.94 17.08
C ILE A 168 7.99 28.33 17.70
N ASN A 169 7.09 28.76 18.60
CA ASN A 169 7.21 30.03 19.31
C ASN A 169 8.44 30.05 20.22
N GLU A 170 8.66 28.98 21.00
CA GLU A 170 9.84 28.89 21.87
C GLU A 170 11.16 28.94 21.09
N ILE A 171 11.22 28.31 19.92
CA ILE A 171 12.40 28.36 19.04
C ILE A 171 12.61 29.77 18.49
N LYS A 172 11.53 30.44 18.05
CA LYS A 172 11.60 31.83 17.58
C LYS A 172 12.15 32.74 18.67
N ASP A 173 11.64 32.65 19.88
CA ASP A 173 12.06 33.49 20.99
C ASP A 173 13.53 33.26 21.35
N LYS A 174 14.00 32.01 21.34
CA LYS A 174 15.42 31.69 21.55
C LYS A 174 16.31 32.24 20.44
N LEU A 175 15.88 32.20 19.18
CA LEU A 175 16.64 32.72 18.04
C LEU A 175 16.65 34.25 17.99
N ASP A 176 15.54 34.91 18.30
CA ASP A 176 15.45 36.38 18.40
C ASP A 176 16.36 36.91 19.53
N ASN A 177 16.58 36.14 20.59
CA ASN A 177 17.50 36.51 21.67
C ASN A 177 18.99 36.33 21.33
N ILE A 178 19.31 35.61 20.24
CA ILE A 178 20.69 35.43 19.76
C ILE A 178 21.14 36.59 18.86
N PHE A 179 20.20 37.28 18.18
CA PHE A 179 20.48 38.40 17.27
C PHE A 179 19.82 39.70 17.76
#